data_AF-A0A496WQ79-F1
#
_entry.id   AF-A0A496WQ79-F1
#
_cell.length_a   1.000
_cell.length_b   1.000
_cell.length_c   1.000
_cell.angle_alpha   90.00
_cell.angle_beta   90.00
_cell.angle_gamma   90.00
#
_symmetry.space_group_name_H-M   'P 1'
#
loop_
_entity.id
_entity.type
_entity.pdbx_description
1 polymer ?
#
loop_
_entity_poly.entity_id
_entity_poly.type
_entity_poly.pdbx_seq_one_letter_code
_entity_poly.pdbx_strand_id
1 'polypeptide(L)'
;MKEHGKSWLVRILVGALFMAFLIAASIELKKNIHEVIPNKVYRSAQLSPKDLEQTIQKHGIKTILNLRGSHPGKVWFQEESKLIGQLNLTHENIALNALSLPRYTDLPRLIKILQKSKKPILIHCQGGADRAGLVSAIALLLEGRRSLEDVYQQASWRYLALSPKSAGKQFLNKYSQWLNDNKVQTNANVFQKWSKEHYIDGKGNLKFYVDAVNGAAWKEQSNKEYRHTVVLGEKTQLRIEGWGFNEEAKELLKNVEVLLDSKPLSNGRYGRKREDVAELFNEGKYLKSGWFVEQNISAMEEGCYTLKLRLSRLNNTKWLSSSFGQICLVKP
;
A
#
# COMPACT_ATOMS: atom_id res chain seq x y z
N MET A 1 -43.37 -39.53 44.49
CA MET A 1 -43.35 -38.18 43.88
C MET A 1 -42.08 -37.40 44.30
N LYS A 2 -40.89 -37.67 43.73
CA LYS A 2 -39.66 -36.85 44.00
C LYS A 2 -38.66 -36.75 42.83
N GLU A 3 -38.93 -37.32 41.65
CA GLU A 3 -37.93 -37.33 40.55
C GLU A 3 -38.04 -36.18 39.54
N HIS A 4 -39.19 -35.54 39.37
CA HIS A 4 -39.34 -34.45 38.39
C HIS A 4 -38.61 -33.15 38.77
N GLY A 5 -38.31 -32.93 40.05
CA GLY A 5 -37.65 -31.71 40.54
C GLY A 5 -36.15 -31.62 40.23
N LYS A 6 -35.47 -32.72 39.88
CA LYS A 6 -34.02 -32.72 39.59
C LYS A 6 -33.70 -32.53 38.10
N SER A 7 -34.61 -32.93 37.21
CA SER A 7 -34.42 -32.87 35.75
C SER A 7 -34.31 -31.43 35.20
N TRP A 8 -35.08 -30.48 35.77
CA TRP A 8 -35.01 -29.08 35.33
C TRP A 8 -33.72 -28.39 35.75
N LEU A 9 -33.19 -28.69 36.95
CA LEU A 9 -31.89 -28.19 37.43
C LEU A 9 -30.74 -28.70 36.56
N VAL A 10 -30.77 -29.98 36.17
CA VAL A 10 -29.78 -30.56 35.25
C VAL A 10 -29.84 -29.87 33.88
N ARG A 11 -31.04 -29.61 33.34
CA ARG A 11 -31.20 -28.88 32.06
C ARG A 11 -30.67 -27.45 32.13
N ILE A 12 -30.90 -26.74 33.23
CA ILE A 12 -30.35 -25.39 33.45
C ILE A 12 -28.83 -25.44 33.53
N LEU A 13 -28.26 -26.39 34.28
CA LEU A 13 -26.82 -26.55 34.41
C LEU A 13 -26.17 -26.84 33.05
N VAL A 14 -26.74 -27.76 32.27
CA VAL A 14 -26.27 -28.08 30.91
C VAL A 14 -26.36 -26.86 29.99
N GLY A 15 -27.47 -26.12 30.04
CA GLY A 15 -27.64 -24.88 29.28
C GLY A 15 -26.62 -23.81 29.66
N ALA A 16 -26.36 -23.63 30.95
CA ALA A 16 -25.37 -22.69 31.46
C ALA A 16 -23.94 -23.07 31.05
N LEU A 17 -23.58 -24.35 31.13
CA LEU A 17 -22.29 -24.87 30.67
C LEU A 17 -22.11 -24.70 29.15
N PHE A 18 -23.16 -24.96 28.37
CA PHE A 18 -23.13 -24.74 26.92
C PHE A 18 -22.94 -23.26 26.58
N MET A 19 -23.66 -22.35 27.25
CA MET A 19 -23.48 -20.91 27.09
C MET A 19 -22.06 -20.46 27.49
N ALA A 20 -21.53 -20.95 28.61
CA ALA A 20 -20.17 -20.66 29.04
C ALA A 20 -19.13 -21.14 27.99
N PHE A 21 -19.35 -22.33 27.42
CA PHE A 21 -18.52 -22.85 26.33
C PHE A 21 -18.58 -21.96 25.08
N LEU A 22 -19.77 -21.53 24.65
CA LEU A 22 -19.92 -20.62 23.51
C LEU A 22 -19.22 -19.27 23.74
N ILE A 23 -19.33 -18.72 24.96
CA ILE A 23 -18.64 -17.48 25.34
C ILE A 23 -17.13 -17.68 25.26
N ALA A 24 -16.60 -18.73 25.88
CA ALA A 24 -15.16 -19.04 25.86
C ALA A 24 -14.64 -19.26 24.42
N ALA A 25 -15.37 -20.03 23.61
CA ALA A 25 -15.05 -20.24 22.21
C ALA A 25 -15.06 -18.92 21.42
N SER A 26 -16.02 -18.03 21.68
CA SER A 26 -16.07 -16.71 21.03
C SER A 26 -14.89 -15.82 21.38
N ILE A 27 -14.41 -15.88 22.63
CA ILE A 27 -13.23 -15.12 23.09
C ILE A 27 -11.99 -15.65 22.38
N GLU A 28 -11.83 -16.97 22.32
CA GLU A 28 -10.68 -17.59 21.64
C GLU A 28 -10.66 -17.28 20.14
N LEU A 29 -11.82 -17.36 19.48
CA LEU A 29 -11.96 -16.99 18.06
C LEU A 29 -11.60 -15.52 17.80
N LYS A 30 -11.94 -14.60 18.74
CA LYS A 30 -11.57 -13.18 18.64
C LYS A 30 -10.07 -12.93 18.76
N LYS A 31 -9.30 -13.84 19.38
CA LYS A 31 -7.83 -13.73 19.44
C LYS A 31 -7.20 -13.92 18.06
N ASN A 32 -7.87 -14.64 17.14
CA ASN A 32 -7.48 -14.80 15.74
C ASN A 32 -6.01 -15.24 15.58
N ILE A 33 -5.54 -16.13 16.47
CA ILE A 33 -4.15 -16.61 16.52
C ILE A 33 -3.98 -17.73 15.51
N HIS A 34 -3.08 -17.54 14.54
CA HIS A 34 -2.82 -18.54 13.51
C HIS A 34 -1.35 -18.60 13.13
N GLU A 35 -0.90 -19.81 12.79
CA GLU A 35 0.39 -20.02 12.14
C GLU A 35 0.25 -19.71 10.64
N VAL A 36 1.13 -18.85 10.14
CA VAL A 36 1.16 -18.43 8.72
C VAL A 36 2.26 -19.20 8.00
N ILE A 37 3.47 -19.18 8.56
CA ILE A 37 4.61 -19.97 8.10
C ILE A 37 5.06 -20.86 9.25
N PRO A 38 5.10 -22.19 9.09
CA PRO A 38 5.44 -23.13 10.14
C PRO A 38 6.69 -22.73 10.91
N ASN A 39 6.54 -22.59 12.24
CA ASN A 39 7.61 -22.24 13.19
C ASN A 39 8.38 -20.95 12.83
N LYS A 40 7.79 -20.03 12.06
CA LYS A 40 8.47 -18.79 11.63
C LYS A 40 7.60 -17.55 11.71
N VAL A 41 6.34 -17.64 11.32
CA VAL A 41 5.45 -16.47 11.26
C VAL A 41 4.09 -16.86 11.82
N TYR A 42 3.66 -16.12 12.82
CA TYR A 42 2.35 -16.20 13.43
C TYR A 42 1.61 -14.88 13.24
N ARG A 43 0.28 -14.92 13.31
CA ARG A 43 -0.60 -13.74 13.30
C ARG A 43 -1.58 -13.78 14.47
N SER A 44 -2.03 -12.61 14.93
CA SER A 44 -3.09 -12.51 15.94
C SER A 44 -3.85 -11.19 15.90
N ALA A 45 -4.97 -11.14 16.62
CA ALA A 45 -5.55 -9.90 17.13
C ALA A 45 -4.68 -9.32 18.26
N GLN A 46 -5.12 -8.18 18.80
CA GLN A 46 -4.52 -7.62 20.00
C GLN A 46 -4.80 -8.58 21.16
N LEU A 47 -3.74 -9.14 21.73
CA LEU A 47 -3.83 -10.04 22.87
C LEU A 47 -3.79 -9.26 24.18
N SER A 48 -4.43 -9.80 25.21
CA SER A 48 -4.20 -9.36 26.59
C SER A 48 -2.76 -9.69 27.00
N PRO A 49 -2.18 -9.05 28.03
CA PRO A 49 -0.82 -9.38 28.48
C PRO A 49 -0.64 -10.87 28.81
N LYS A 50 -1.64 -11.49 29.45
CA LYS A 50 -1.63 -12.92 29.77
C LYS A 50 -1.66 -13.80 28.53
N ASP A 51 -2.55 -13.52 27.58
CA ASP A 51 -2.64 -14.30 26.34
C ASP A 51 -1.39 -14.12 25.47
N LEU A 52 -0.80 -12.92 25.49
CA LEU A 52 0.42 -12.61 24.78
C LEU A 52 1.59 -13.41 25.35
N GLU A 53 1.77 -13.40 26.67
CA GLU A 53 2.80 -14.18 27.35
C GLU A 53 2.66 -15.69 27.05
N GLN A 54 1.45 -16.23 27.15
CA GLN A 54 1.17 -17.63 26.80
C GLN A 54 1.50 -17.94 25.34
N THR A 55 1.16 -17.04 24.41
CA THR A 55 1.45 -17.20 22.98
C THR A 55 2.96 -17.17 22.73
N ILE A 56 3.69 -16.27 23.40
CA ILE A 56 5.15 -16.17 23.32
C ILE A 56 5.79 -17.48 23.78
N GLN A 57 5.39 -17.99 24.95
CA GLN A 57 5.95 -19.21 25.52
C GLN A 57 5.63 -20.43 24.65
N LYS A 58 4.37 -20.56 24.23
CA LYS A 58 3.89 -21.70 23.42
C LYS A 58 4.58 -21.81 22.06
N HIS A 59 4.81 -20.68 21.40
CA HIS A 59 5.36 -20.65 20.03
C HIS A 59 6.82 -20.18 19.96
N GLY A 60 7.45 -19.90 21.10
CA GLY A 60 8.83 -19.40 21.17
C GLY A 60 9.05 -18.05 20.47
N ILE A 61 8.05 -17.16 20.45
CA ILE A 61 8.07 -15.90 19.70
C ILE A 61 9.28 -15.04 20.13
N LYS A 62 10.05 -14.55 19.15
CA LYS A 62 11.25 -13.71 19.39
C LYS A 62 11.07 -12.25 18.98
N THR A 63 10.11 -11.99 18.10
CA THR A 63 9.79 -10.65 17.59
C THR A 63 8.29 -10.44 17.58
N ILE A 64 7.84 -9.27 18.03
CA ILE A 64 6.46 -8.81 17.90
C ILE A 64 6.42 -7.65 16.91
N LEU A 65 5.58 -7.77 15.88
CA LEU A 65 5.31 -6.72 14.90
C LEU A 65 3.90 -6.17 15.13
N ASN A 66 3.85 -4.97 15.71
CA ASN A 66 2.63 -4.22 15.96
C ASN A 66 2.27 -3.34 14.75
N LEU A 67 1.17 -3.71 14.08
CA LEU A 67 0.65 -2.99 12.89
C LEU A 67 -0.32 -1.85 13.23
N ARG A 68 -0.61 -1.64 14.52
CA ARG A 68 -1.37 -0.47 14.99
C ARG A 68 -0.45 0.74 15.11
N GLY A 69 0.86 0.53 15.22
CA GLY A 69 1.85 1.58 15.45
C GLY A 69 2.05 1.91 16.93
N SER A 70 3.07 2.70 17.21
CA SER A 70 3.42 3.12 18.57
C SER A 70 2.34 4.05 19.17
N HIS A 71 1.88 3.73 20.38
CA HIS A 71 0.85 4.49 21.10
C HIS A 71 1.23 4.63 22.58
N PRO A 72 2.30 5.36 22.93
CA PRO A 72 2.85 5.42 24.29
C PRO A 72 1.85 5.88 25.35
N GLY A 73 0.81 6.64 24.98
CA GLY A 73 -0.27 7.07 25.88
C GLY A 73 -1.44 6.09 26.02
N LYS A 74 -1.38 4.88 25.45
CA LYS A 74 -2.48 3.90 25.54
C LYS A 74 -2.06 2.71 26.41
N VAL A 75 -2.94 2.33 27.33
CA VAL A 75 -2.73 1.22 28.29
C VAL A 75 -2.30 -0.06 27.57
N TRP A 76 -3.04 -0.49 26.54
CA TRP A 76 -2.72 -1.72 25.80
C TRP A 76 -1.29 -1.73 25.22
N PHE A 77 -0.77 -0.56 24.80
CA PHE A 77 0.57 -0.45 24.21
C PHE A 77 1.65 -0.42 25.29
N GLN A 78 1.38 0.25 26.42
CA GLN A 78 2.28 0.28 27.56
C GLN A 78 2.45 -1.11 28.16
N GLU A 79 1.35 -1.85 28.34
CA GLU A 79 1.37 -3.22 28.86
C GLU A 79 2.13 -4.17 27.92
N GLU A 80 1.85 -4.12 26.62
CA GLU A 80 2.56 -4.88 25.59
C GLU A 80 4.06 -4.55 25.58
N SER A 81 4.42 -3.27 25.58
CA SER A 81 5.82 -2.82 25.58
C SER A 81 6.56 -3.23 26.86
N LYS A 82 5.89 -3.16 28.01
CA LYS A 82 6.44 -3.59 29.30
C LYS A 82 6.74 -5.08 29.30
N LEU A 83 5.78 -5.90 28.87
CA LEU A 83 5.93 -7.36 28.79
C LEU A 83 7.06 -7.75 27.82
N ILE A 84 7.09 -7.13 26.64
CA ILE A 84 8.16 -7.35 25.66
C ILE A 84 9.54 -7.00 26.24
N GLY A 85 9.65 -5.86 26.96
CA GLY A 85 10.87 -5.45 27.62
C GLY A 85 11.32 -6.44 28.69
N GLN A 86 10.39 -6.93 29.53
CA GLN A 86 10.67 -7.94 30.56
C GLN A 86 11.19 -9.26 29.96
N LEU A 87 10.66 -9.65 28.80
CA LEU A 87 11.04 -10.88 28.10
C LEU A 87 12.20 -10.69 27.10
N ASN A 88 12.78 -9.49 27.03
CA ASN A 88 13.89 -9.14 26.13
C ASN A 88 13.61 -9.49 24.64
N LEU A 89 12.38 -9.26 24.19
CA LEU A 89 11.96 -9.52 22.80
C LEU A 89 12.14 -8.28 21.92
N THR A 90 12.17 -8.49 20.60
CA THR A 90 12.21 -7.37 19.64
C THR A 90 10.79 -6.83 19.42
N HIS A 91 10.59 -5.52 19.58
CA HIS A 91 9.32 -4.84 19.33
C HIS A 91 9.39 -3.94 18.10
N GLU A 92 8.82 -4.39 16.99
CA GLU A 92 8.74 -3.63 15.75
C GLU A 92 7.37 -2.94 15.62
N ASN A 93 7.38 -1.65 15.28
CA ASN A 93 6.17 -0.83 15.22
C ASN A 93 6.02 -0.17 13.85
N ILE A 94 4.94 -0.51 13.13
CA ILE A 94 4.55 0.12 11.87
C ILE A 94 3.07 0.46 11.92
N ALA A 95 2.72 1.74 11.77
CA ALA A 95 1.32 2.16 11.73
C ALA A 95 0.73 1.91 10.34
N LEU A 96 -0.15 0.92 10.20
CA LEU A 96 -0.91 0.69 8.97
C LEU A 96 -2.38 1.08 9.14
N ASN A 97 -3.00 1.53 8.05
CA ASN A 97 -4.45 1.67 7.95
C ASN A 97 -5.08 0.33 7.58
N ALA A 98 -6.22 -0.03 8.17
CA ALA A 98 -6.91 -1.28 7.88
C ALA A 98 -7.60 -1.30 6.51
N LEU A 99 -7.98 -0.14 5.99
CA LEU A 99 -8.80 0.03 4.79
C LEU A 99 -8.10 0.83 3.69
N SER A 100 -6.79 1.05 3.81
CA SER A 100 -6.00 1.74 2.79
C SER A 100 -4.67 1.01 2.59
N LEU A 101 -4.17 1.08 1.36
CA LEU A 101 -2.87 0.51 1.00
C LEU A 101 -1.75 1.03 1.92
N PRO A 102 -0.76 0.20 2.30
CA PRO A 102 0.46 0.66 2.94
C PRO A 102 1.07 1.81 2.16
N ARG A 103 1.71 2.74 2.86
CA ARG A 103 2.48 3.75 2.14
C ARG A 103 3.64 3.09 1.44
N TYR A 104 4.03 3.65 0.31
CA TYR A 104 5.20 3.20 -0.41
C TYR A 104 6.46 3.18 0.48
N THR A 105 6.56 4.13 1.42
CA THR A 105 7.66 4.22 2.40
C THR A 105 7.61 3.12 3.47
N ASP A 106 6.42 2.62 3.82
CA ASP A 106 6.27 1.56 4.82
C ASP A 106 6.57 0.17 4.24
N LEU A 107 6.33 -0.06 2.93
CA LEU A 107 6.47 -1.38 2.32
C LEU A 107 7.91 -1.93 2.37
N PRO A 108 8.97 -1.18 2.00
CA PRO A 108 10.36 -1.64 2.17
C PRO A 108 10.72 -1.93 3.63
N ARG A 109 10.18 -1.15 4.57
CA ARG A 109 10.41 -1.36 6.01
C ARG A 109 9.74 -2.66 6.49
N LEU A 110 8.50 -2.92 6.06
CA LEU A 110 7.79 -4.18 6.33
C LEU A 110 8.57 -5.38 5.79
N ILE A 111 9.03 -5.32 4.53
CA ILE A 111 9.81 -6.39 3.90
C ILE A 111 11.10 -6.63 4.69
N LYS A 112 11.82 -5.58 5.05
CA LYS A 112 13.06 -5.67 5.85
C LYS A 112 12.80 -6.36 7.19
N ILE A 113 11.76 -5.96 7.93
CA ILE A 113 11.39 -6.58 9.21
C ILE A 113 11.06 -8.06 9.01
N LEU A 114 10.24 -8.39 8.02
CA LEU A 114 9.84 -9.77 7.76
C LEU A 114 11.03 -10.67 7.36
N GLN A 115 12.04 -10.13 6.68
CA GLN A 115 13.22 -10.90 6.28
C GLN A 115 14.31 -10.98 7.36
N LYS A 116 14.51 -9.92 8.15
CA LYS A 116 15.69 -9.77 9.02
C LYS A 116 15.43 -9.97 10.51
N SER A 117 14.18 -9.88 10.95
CA SER A 117 13.87 -10.03 12.39
C SER A 117 14.06 -11.45 12.88
N LYS A 118 14.34 -11.59 14.19
CA LYS A 118 14.46 -12.89 14.86
C LYS A 118 13.15 -13.67 14.72
N LYS A 119 13.23 -14.93 14.31
CA LYS A 119 12.08 -15.83 14.14
C LYS A 119 11.92 -16.78 15.34
N PRO A 120 10.69 -17.15 15.71
CA PRO A 120 9.42 -16.78 15.09
C PRO A 120 8.97 -15.35 15.36
N ILE A 121 8.25 -14.73 14.42
CA ILE A 121 7.66 -13.40 14.54
C ILE A 121 6.13 -13.50 14.71
N LEU A 122 5.56 -12.74 15.64
CA LEU A 122 4.12 -12.56 15.80
C LEU A 122 3.69 -11.23 15.16
N ILE A 123 2.83 -11.29 14.15
CA ILE A 123 2.25 -10.14 13.47
C ILE A 123 0.87 -9.86 14.05
N HIS A 124 0.63 -8.69 14.63
CA HIS A 124 -0.70 -8.37 15.15
C HIS A 124 -1.21 -6.99 14.76
N CYS A 125 -2.53 -6.85 14.84
CA CYS A 125 -3.21 -5.56 14.76
C CYS A 125 -4.36 -5.53 15.79
N GLN A 126 -5.37 -4.68 15.64
CA GLN A 126 -6.52 -4.68 16.56
C GLN A 126 -7.28 -6.03 16.54
N GLY A 127 -7.77 -6.45 15.37
CA GLY A 127 -8.62 -7.65 15.22
C GLY A 127 -7.94 -8.83 14.53
N GLY A 128 -6.66 -8.70 14.16
CA GLY A 128 -5.93 -9.77 13.48
C GLY A 128 -6.42 -10.08 12.07
N ALA A 129 -7.31 -9.25 11.51
CA ALA A 129 -7.96 -9.46 10.22
C ALA A 129 -7.26 -8.70 9.08
N ASP A 130 -7.55 -7.40 8.92
CA ASP A 130 -7.14 -6.64 7.72
C ASP A 130 -5.63 -6.42 7.61
N ARG A 131 -5.04 -5.70 8.58
CA ARG A 131 -3.60 -5.35 8.56
C ARG A 131 -2.72 -6.57 8.74
N ALA A 132 -3.09 -7.44 9.68
CA ALA A 132 -2.37 -8.69 9.90
C ALA A 132 -2.48 -9.58 8.67
N GLY A 133 -3.66 -9.70 8.06
CA GLY A 133 -3.85 -10.46 6.83
C GLY A 133 -3.01 -9.96 5.65
N LEU A 134 -2.92 -8.65 5.47
CA LEU A 134 -2.01 -8.05 4.49
C LEU A 134 -0.55 -8.45 4.73
N VAL A 135 -0.04 -8.29 5.95
CA VAL A 135 1.37 -8.53 6.24
C VAL A 135 1.68 -10.03 6.28
N SER A 136 0.73 -10.88 6.68
CA SER A 136 0.82 -12.33 6.56
C SER A 136 0.88 -12.77 5.09
N ALA A 137 0.08 -12.17 4.21
CA ALA A 137 0.14 -12.41 2.77
C ALA A 137 1.52 -12.02 2.19
N ILE A 138 2.04 -10.85 2.57
CA ILE A 138 3.39 -10.40 2.18
C ILE A 138 4.46 -11.39 2.67
N ALA A 139 4.34 -11.92 3.90
CA ALA A 139 5.27 -12.92 4.41
C ALA A 139 5.29 -14.20 3.57
N LEU A 140 4.12 -14.69 3.13
CA LEU A 140 4.03 -15.85 2.22
C LEU A 140 4.62 -15.55 0.83
N LEU A 141 4.38 -14.35 0.30
CA LEU A 141 4.96 -13.91 -0.97
C LEU A 141 6.49 -13.83 -0.91
N LEU A 142 7.05 -13.37 0.21
CA LEU A 142 8.51 -13.33 0.44
C LEU A 142 9.12 -14.72 0.63
N GLU A 143 8.38 -15.68 1.19
CA GLU A 143 8.82 -17.08 1.25
C GLU A 143 8.82 -17.73 -0.13
N GLY A 144 7.84 -17.40 -0.98
CA GLY A 144 7.79 -17.80 -2.40
C GLY A 144 7.47 -19.27 -2.65
N ARG A 145 6.99 -20.01 -1.64
CA ARG A 145 6.69 -21.47 -1.73
C ARG A 145 5.20 -21.79 -1.76
N ARG A 146 4.32 -20.81 -1.55
CA ARG A 146 2.87 -20.99 -1.47
C ARG A 146 2.18 -20.57 -2.76
N SER A 147 1.01 -21.14 -3.02
CA SER A 147 0.18 -20.74 -4.14
C SER A 147 -0.36 -19.31 -3.95
N LEU A 148 -0.77 -18.63 -5.02
CA LEU A 148 -1.46 -17.35 -4.89
C LEU A 148 -2.75 -17.50 -4.06
N GLU A 149 -3.46 -18.61 -4.20
CA GLU A 149 -4.68 -18.86 -3.43
C GLU A 149 -4.40 -18.84 -1.91
N ASP A 150 -3.36 -19.53 -1.45
CA ASP A 150 -2.95 -19.51 -0.04
C ASP A 150 -2.61 -18.10 0.45
N VAL A 151 -1.99 -17.28 -0.42
CA VAL A 151 -1.67 -15.88 -0.14
C VAL A 151 -2.97 -15.07 0.00
N TYR A 152 -3.92 -15.24 -0.90
CA TYR A 152 -5.23 -14.59 -0.87
C TYR A 152 -6.05 -14.94 0.37
N GLN A 153 -5.98 -16.20 0.80
CA GLN A 153 -6.68 -16.65 2.00
C GLN A 153 -6.24 -15.89 3.26
N GLN A 154 -5.02 -15.34 3.31
CA GLN A 154 -4.59 -14.54 4.46
C GLN A 154 -5.40 -13.24 4.64
N ALA A 155 -6.00 -12.71 3.58
CA ALA A 155 -6.85 -11.52 3.62
C ALA A 155 -8.34 -11.83 3.35
N SER A 156 -8.77 -13.08 3.62
CA SER A 156 -10.13 -13.53 3.38
C SER A 156 -10.99 -13.56 4.66
N TRP A 157 -12.27 -13.91 4.47
CA TRP A 157 -13.23 -14.12 5.55
C TRP A 157 -12.78 -15.18 6.58
N ARG A 158 -11.89 -16.11 6.18
CA ARG A 158 -11.28 -17.13 7.06
C ARG A 158 -10.66 -16.50 8.31
N TYR A 159 -10.09 -15.31 8.17
CA TYR A 159 -9.48 -14.55 9.27
C TYR A 159 -10.25 -13.26 9.58
N LEU A 160 -11.54 -13.23 9.29
CA LEU A 160 -12.48 -12.14 9.56
C LEU A 160 -12.21 -10.84 8.76
N ALA A 161 -11.47 -10.91 7.64
CA ALA A 161 -11.29 -9.78 6.74
C ALA A 161 -12.52 -9.64 5.81
N LEU A 162 -13.60 -9.08 6.35
CA LEU A 162 -14.90 -9.01 5.67
C LEU A 162 -15.02 -7.84 4.71
N SER A 163 -14.42 -6.69 5.03
CA SER A 163 -14.53 -5.48 4.21
C SER A 163 -13.98 -5.71 2.80
N PRO A 164 -14.68 -5.30 1.74
CA PRO A 164 -14.12 -5.30 0.39
C PRO A 164 -12.98 -4.27 0.26
N LYS A 165 -13.00 -3.23 1.12
CA LYS A 165 -11.95 -2.21 1.21
C LYS A 165 -10.78 -2.64 2.11
N SER A 166 -10.68 -3.89 2.53
CA SER A 166 -9.54 -4.37 3.32
C SER A 166 -8.22 -4.06 2.60
N ALA A 167 -7.23 -3.52 3.33
CA ALA A 167 -5.91 -3.21 2.79
C ALA A 167 -5.24 -4.44 2.14
N GLY A 168 -5.44 -5.63 2.73
CA GLY A 168 -4.96 -6.91 2.19
C GLY A 168 -5.54 -7.21 0.82
N LYS A 169 -6.88 -7.14 0.67
CA LYS A 169 -7.56 -7.38 -0.61
C LYS A 169 -7.14 -6.38 -1.67
N GLN A 170 -7.09 -5.08 -1.33
CA GLN A 170 -6.65 -4.04 -2.27
C GLN A 170 -5.23 -4.29 -2.78
N PHE A 171 -4.30 -4.62 -1.87
CA PHE A 171 -2.91 -4.87 -2.20
C PHE A 171 -2.74 -6.10 -3.10
N LEU A 172 -3.38 -7.21 -2.74
CA LEU A 172 -3.29 -8.46 -3.49
C LEU A 172 -3.93 -8.34 -4.87
N ASN A 173 -5.07 -7.64 -4.99
CA ASN A 173 -5.69 -7.37 -6.28
C ASN A 173 -4.75 -6.59 -7.21
N LYS A 174 -4.04 -5.57 -6.70
CA LYS A 174 -3.04 -4.85 -7.50
C LYS A 174 -1.90 -5.74 -7.96
N TYR A 175 -1.40 -6.61 -7.09
CA TYR A 175 -0.32 -7.53 -7.44
C TYR A 175 -0.77 -8.58 -8.47
N SER A 176 -1.93 -9.21 -8.27
CA SER A 176 -2.46 -10.19 -9.22
C SER A 176 -2.82 -9.59 -10.57
N GLN A 177 -3.37 -8.37 -10.59
CA GLN A 177 -3.60 -7.66 -11.84
C GLN A 177 -2.27 -7.47 -12.60
N TRP A 178 -1.23 -7.00 -11.92
CA TRP A 178 0.08 -6.84 -12.55
C TRP A 178 0.67 -8.17 -13.05
N LEU A 179 0.52 -9.27 -12.31
CA LEU A 179 0.97 -10.59 -12.78
C LEU A 179 0.25 -11.02 -14.07
N ASN A 180 -1.08 -10.82 -14.13
CA ASN A 180 -1.90 -11.16 -15.29
C ASN A 180 -1.53 -10.30 -16.51
N ASP A 181 -1.43 -8.98 -16.32
CA ASP A 181 -1.08 -8.02 -17.39
C ASP A 181 0.29 -8.33 -18.01
N ASN A 182 1.23 -8.83 -17.20
CA ASN A 182 2.60 -9.14 -17.63
C ASN A 182 2.81 -10.63 -17.98
N LYS A 183 1.79 -11.48 -17.81
CA LYS A 183 1.86 -12.94 -18.02
C LYS A 183 3.00 -13.60 -17.23
N VAL A 184 3.21 -13.18 -15.97
CA VAL A 184 4.29 -13.70 -15.10
C VAL A 184 3.70 -14.47 -13.92
N GLN A 185 4.33 -15.59 -13.56
CA GLN A 185 3.97 -16.34 -12.35
C GLN A 185 4.60 -15.73 -11.09
N THR A 186 3.90 -15.86 -9.96
CA THR A 186 4.42 -15.35 -8.69
C THR A 186 5.61 -16.17 -8.18
N ASN A 187 6.59 -15.49 -7.58
CA ASN A 187 7.58 -16.04 -6.68
C ASN A 187 8.19 -14.90 -5.85
N ALA A 188 9.10 -15.23 -4.92
CA ALA A 188 9.71 -14.23 -4.05
C ALA A 188 10.47 -13.12 -4.79
N ASN A 189 11.15 -13.43 -5.91
CA ASN A 189 11.88 -12.44 -6.70
C ASN A 189 10.93 -11.54 -7.49
N VAL A 190 9.90 -12.13 -8.10
CA VAL A 190 8.86 -11.40 -8.83
C VAL A 190 8.12 -10.44 -7.89
N PHE A 191 7.73 -10.90 -6.70
CA PHE A 191 7.09 -10.05 -5.71
C PHE A 191 8.01 -8.90 -5.26
N GLN A 192 9.28 -9.20 -4.95
CA GLN A 192 10.23 -8.16 -4.55
C GLN A 192 10.44 -7.11 -5.65
N LYS A 193 10.60 -7.55 -6.91
CA LYS A 193 10.68 -6.65 -8.06
C LYS A 193 9.44 -5.77 -8.15
N TRP A 194 8.25 -6.35 -8.12
CA TRP A 194 6.99 -5.60 -8.17
C TRP A 194 6.87 -4.59 -7.02
N SER A 195 7.17 -5.02 -5.78
CA SER A 195 7.08 -4.17 -4.59
C SER A 195 7.96 -2.92 -4.68
N LYS A 196 9.11 -3.04 -5.36
CA LYS A 196 10.08 -1.98 -5.53
C LYS A 196 9.76 -1.11 -6.74
N GLU A 197 9.49 -1.71 -7.88
CA GLU A 197 9.47 -1.02 -9.19
C GLU A 197 8.07 -0.62 -9.65
N HIS A 198 7.03 -1.29 -9.16
CA HIS A 198 5.67 -1.20 -9.70
C HIS A 198 4.59 -0.91 -8.66
N TYR A 199 4.87 -1.10 -7.37
CA TYR A 199 3.90 -0.83 -6.32
C TYR A 199 3.59 0.66 -6.21
N ILE A 200 2.28 0.97 -6.19
CA ILE A 200 1.74 2.31 -6.02
C ILE A 200 0.72 2.24 -4.88
N ASP A 201 0.93 3.05 -3.84
CA ASP A 201 0.01 3.17 -2.71
C ASP A 201 -1.27 3.94 -3.08
N GLY A 202 -2.23 4.00 -2.16
CA GLY A 202 -3.53 4.63 -2.40
C GLY A 202 -3.49 6.16 -2.43
N LYS A 203 -2.35 6.77 -2.10
CA LYS A 203 -2.19 8.22 -2.06
C LYS A 203 -1.44 8.76 -3.26
N GLY A 204 -0.62 7.93 -3.92
CA GLY A 204 0.22 8.36 -5.02
C GLY A 204 0.90 9.69 -4.67
N ASN A 205 1.75 9.73 -3.63
CA ASN A 205 2.30 10.96 -3.03
C ASN A 205 3.17 11.82 -3.96
N LEU A 206 3.16 11.53 -5.25
CA LEU A 206 3.69 12.41 -6.25
C LEU A 206 2.70 13.57 -6.43
N LYS A 207 3.15 14.77 -6.08
CA LYS A 207 2.49 16.01 -6.48
C LYS A 207 3.15 16.47 -7.75
N PHE A 208 2.35 16.70 -8.78
CA PHE A 208 2.86 17.12 -10.08
C PHE A 208 1.73 17.73 -10.89
N TYR A 209 2.09 18.58 -11.84
CA TYR A 209 1.16 19.34 -12.65
C TYR A 209 1.75 19.64 -14.02
N VAL A 210 0.89 19.87 -15.01
CA VAL A 210 1.24 20.44 -16.31
C VAL A 210 0.82 21.90 -16.26
N ASP A 211 1.77 22.83 -16.37
CA ASP A 211 1.46 24.26 -16.31
C ASP A 211 1.00 24.79 -17.66
N ALA A 212 1.68 24.37 -18.74
CA ALA A 212 1.46 24.94 -20.06
C ALA A 212 1.81 23.97 -21.20
N VAL A 213 1.14 24.20 -22.33
CA VAL A 213 1.47 23.63 -23.63
C VAL A 213 1.70 24.77 -24.62
N ASN A 214 2.87 24.78 -25.25
CA ASN A 214 3.33 25.84 -26.15
C ASN A 214 3.17 27.26 -25.57
N GLY A 215 3.42 27.41 -24.26
CA GLY A 215 3.30 28.67 -23.51
C GLY A 215 1.88 29.05 -23.10
N ALA A 216 0.86 28.35 -23.58
CA ALA A 216 -0.52 28.56 -23.17
C ALA A 216 -0.83 27.71 -21.92
N ALA A 217 -1.42 28.33 -20.91
CA ALA A 217 -1.77 27.67 -19.65
C ALA A 217 -2.65 26.43 -19.87
N TRP A 218 -2.30 25.34 -19.19
CA TRP A 218 -3.08 24.11 -19.17
C TRP A 218 -4.31 24.32 -18.28
N LYS A 219 -5.45 24.64 -18.89
CA LYS A 219 -6.68 24.97 -18.18
C LYS A 219 -7.78 23.95 -18.47
N GLU A 220 -8.55 23.65 -17.43
CA GLU A 220 -9.77 22.84 -17.53
C GLU A 220 -10.81 23.55 -18.39
N GLN A 221 -11.43 22.84 -19.33
CA GLN A 221 -12.58 23.36 -20.07
C GLN A 221 -13.87 23.17 -19.26
N SER A 222 -14.94 23.88 -19.63
CA SER A 222 -16.22 23.91 -18.89
C SER A 222 -16.88 22.54 -18.65
N ASN A 223 -16.51 21.51 -19.41
CA ASN A 223 -16.99 20.13 -19.29
C ASN A 223 -16.10 19.22 -18.43
N LYS A 224 -15.15 19.77 -17.67
CA LYS A 224 -14.12 19.02 -16.92
C LYS A 224 -13.17 18.19 -17.79
N GLU A 225 -13.12 18.44 -19.10
CA GLU A 225 -12.10 17.87 -19.97
C GLU A 225 -10.99 18.89 -20.21
N TYR A 226 -9.75 18.44 -20.06
CA TYR A 226 -8.60 19.24 -20.45
C TYR A 226 -8.33 18.96 -21.93
N ARG A 227 -8.47 19.96 -22.79
CA ARG A 227 -8.14 19.86 -24.22
C ARG A 227 -7.34 21.08 -24.66
N HIS A 228 -6.25 20.83 -25.38
CA HIS A 228 -5.43 21.87 -25.98
C HIS A 228 -5.24 21.61 -27.46
N THR A 229 -5.53 22.61 -28.30
CA THR A 229 -5.42 22.51 -29.76
C THR A 229 -4.10 23.11 -30.22
N VAL A 230 -3.40 22.40 -31.10
CA VAL A 230 -2.15 22.86 -31.73
C VAL A 230 -2.34 22.81 -33.24
N VAL A 231 -2.23 23.97 -33.89
CA VAL A 231 -2.32 24.08 -35.35
C VAL A 231 -0.98 23.69 -35.97
N LEU A 232 -0.99 22.63 -36.76
CA LEU A 232 0.15 22.12 -37.53
C LEU A 232 0.47 23.09 -38.66
N GLY A 233 1.74 23.44 -38.84
CA GLY A 233 2.19 24.40 -39.86
C GLY A 233 2.56 25.77 -39.29
N GLU A 234 1.83 26.27 -38.30
CA GLU A 234 2.27 27.43 -37.50
C GLU A 234 3.31 27.02 -36.45
N LYS A 235 3.15 25.81 -35.89
CA LYS A 235 4.09 25.24 -34.91
C LYS A 235 4.63 23.91 -35.43
N THR A 236 5.95 23.79 -35.44
CA THR A 236 6.68 22.55 -35.76
C THR A 236 7.18 21.83 -34.49
N GLN A 237 7.14 22.53 -33.36
CA GLN A 237 7.57 22.03 -32.05
C GLN A 237 6.42 22.09 -31.05
N LEU A 238 6.24 21.00 -30.31
CA LEU A 238 5.36 20.90 -29.17
C LEU A 238 6.20 20.96 -27.89
N ARG A 239 6.01 22.02 -27.11
CA ARG A 239 6.59 22.20 -25.80
C ARG A 239 5.53 21.95 -24.73
N ILE A 240 5.82 21.05 -23.78
CA ILE A 240 4.96 20.78 -22.62
C ILE A 240 5.80 20.96 -21.38
N GLU A 241 5.30 21.70 -20.38
CA GLU A 241 6.04 21.98 -19.16
C GLU A 241 5.17 21.93 -17.91
N GLY A 242 5.84 21.75 -16.77
CA GLY A 242 5.17 21.52 -15.50
C GLY A 242 6.13 21.44 -14.33
N TRP A 243 5.64 20.89 -13.22
CA TRP A 243 6.44 20.56 -12.04
C TRP A 243 6.06 19.20 -11.47
N GLY A 244 6.93 18.63 -10.64
CA GLY A 244 6.63 17.39 -9.93
C GLY A 244 7.66 17.01 -8.87
N PHE A 245 7.18 16.44 -7.76
CA PHE A 245 7.97 15.98 -6.62
C PHE A 245 7.20 14.93 -5.80
N ASN A 246 7.87 14.30 -4.85
CA ASN A 246 7.27 13.43 -3.84
C ASN A 246 7.07 14.23 -2.54
N GLU A 247 5.81 14.51 -2.21
CA GLU A 247 5.45 15.34 -1.07
C GLU A 247 5.81 14.67 0.25
N GLU A 248 5.40 13.41 0.43
CA GLU A 248 5.63 12.69 1.68
C GLU A 248 7.12 12.42 1.94
N ALA A 249 7.88 12.08 0.91
CA ALA A 249 9.32 11.85 1.07
C ALA A 249 10.14 13.14 1.11
N LYS A 250 9.54 14.30 0.79
CA LYS A 250 10.27 15.57 0.59
C LYS A 250 11.44 15.42 -0.39
N GLU A 251 11.15 14.81 -1.54
CA GLU A 251 12.14 14.44 -2.55
C GLU A 251 11.73 14.92 -3.94
N LEU A 252 12.71 15.31 -4.76
CA LEU A 252 12.50 15.54 -6.18
C LEU A 252 12.25 14.22 -6.92
N LEU A 253 11.59 14.31 -8.07
CA LEU A 253 11.54 13.18 -9.00
C LEU A 253 12.93 12.93 -9.57
N LYS A 254 13.18 11.69 -9.98
CA LYS A 254 14.37 11.35 -10.76
C LYS A 254 14.19 11.71 -12.23
N ASN A 255 13.00 11.45 -12.78
CA ASN A 255 12.70 11.71 -14.18
C ASN A 255 11.21 11.97 -14.39
N VAL A 256 10.88 12.71 -15.45
CA VAL A 256 9.53 12.91 -15.96
C VAL A 256 9.55 12.60 -17.45
N GLU A 257 8.93 11.49 -17.84
CA GLU A 257 8.67 11.15 -19.24
C GLU A 257 7.24 11.62 -19.60
N VAL A 258 7.09 12.33 -20.71
CA VAL A 258 5.78 12.76 -21.22
C VAL A 258 5.37 11.83 -22.36
N LEU A 259 4.10 11.41 -22.37
CA LEU A 259 3.57 10.46 -23.34
C LEU A 259 2.31 10.99 -24.03
N LEU A 260 2.20 10.71 -25.31
CA LEU A 260 0.99 10.88 -26.12
C LEU A 260 0.50 9.50 -26.58
N ASP A 261 -0.71 9.10 -26.17
CA ASP A 261 -1.30 7.77 -26.41
C ASP A 261 -0.37 6.58 -26.10
N SER A 262 0.50 6.73 -25.10
CA SER A 262 1.52 5.76 -24.64
C SER A 262 2.85 5.78 -25.40
N LYS A 263 3.01 6.62 -26.43
CA LYS A 263 4.31 6.87 -27.06
C LYS A 263 5.05 7.97 -26.28
N PRO A 264 6.26 7.71 -25.75
CA PRO A 264 7.05 8.75 -25.11
C PRO A 264 7.48 9.80 -26.13
N LEU A 265 7.48 11.06 -25.71
CA LEU A 265 8.12 12.14 -26.45
C LEU A 265 9.64 12.08 -26.25
N SER A 266 10.37 13.00 -26.90
CA SER A 266 11.80 13.22 -26.72
C SER A 266 12.21 13.35 -25.23
N ASN A 267 13.51 13.21 -24.95
CA ASN A 267 14.01 13.33 -23.58
C ASN A 267 13.74 14.72 -23.01
N GLY A 268 12.81 14.79 -22.06
CA GLY A 268 12.52 15.99 -21.30
C GLY A 268 13.65 16.38 -20.35
N ARG A 269 13.72 17.66 -19.99
CA ARG A 269 14.64 18.19 -18.98
C ARG A 269 13.90 18.37 -17.66
N TYR A 270 14.37 17.68 -16.62
CA TYR A 270 13.95 17.86 -15.24
C TYR A 270 14.97 18.71 -14.47
N GLY A 271 14.54 19.39 -13.41
CA GLY A 271 15.43 20.18 -12.55
C GLY A 271 15.34 21.70 -12.74
N ARG A 272 14.34 22.20 -13.47
CA ARG A 272 14.13 23.65 -13.63
C ARG A 272 13.74 24.29 -12.30
N LYS A 273 14.21 25.53 -12.12
CA LYS A 273 13.88 26.33 -10.95
C LYS A 273 12.38 26.66 -10.90
N ARG A 274 11.79 26.52 -9.72
CA ARG A 274 10.38 26.73 -9.37
C ARG A 274 10.28 27.27 -7.95
N GLU A 275 10.63 28.55 -7.81
CA GLU A 275 10.52 29.32 -6.58
C GLU A 275 9.07 29.34 -6.08
N ASP A 276 8.12 29.56 -6.99
CA ASP A 276 6.67 29.53 -6.76
C ASP A 276 6.20 28.22 -6.11
N VAL A 277 6.71 27.07 -6.60
CA VAL A 277 6.37 25.76 -6.06
C VAL A 277 7.02 25.53 -4.69
N ALA A 278 8.29 25.93 -4.53
CA ALA A 278 8.98 25.80 -3.25
C ALA A 278 8.29 26.63 -2.15
N GLU A 279 7.82 27.83 -2.49
CA GLU A 279 7.08 28.72 -1.59
C GLU A 279 5.69 28.15 -1.27
N LEU A 280 4.93 27.72 -2.28
CA LEU A 280 3.58 27.16 -2.11
C LEU A 280 3.54 25.99 -1.12
N PHE A 281 4.56 25.13 -1.17
CA PHE A 281 4.66 23.95 -0.31
C PHE A 281 5.58 24.15 0.91
N ASN A 282 6.12 25.37 1.10
CA ASN A 282 7.05 25.72 2.17
C ASN A 282 8.22 24.71 2.32
N GLU A 283 8.85 24.34 1.20
CA GLU A 283 9.89 23.32 1.15
C GLU A 283 10.93 23.62 0.07
N GLY A 284 12.10 24.08 0.52
CA GLY A 284 13.20 24.53 -0.37
C GLY A 284 13.74 23.42 -1.28
N LYS A 285 13.59 22.14 -0.93
CA LYS A 285 13.98 21.02 -1.81
C LYS A 285 13.21 21.02 -3.14
N TYR A 286 12.01 21.60 -3.19
CA TYR A 286 11.18 21.64 -4.40
C TYR A 286 11.57 22.76 -5.37
N LEU A 287 12.60 23.56 -5.04
CA LEU A 287 13.12 24.59 -5.93
C LEU A 287 13.46 24.05 -7.31
N LYS A 288 13.92 22.80 -7.43
CA LYS A 288 14.26 22.18 -8.73
C LYS A 288 13.20 21.19 -9.23
N SER A 289 11.92 21.42 -8.90
CA SER A 289 10.84 20.49 -9.26
C SER A 289 10.30 20.66 -10.68
N GLY A 290 10.74 21.69 -11.42
CA GLY A 290 10.25 21.99 -12.76
C GLY A 290 10.76 21.05 -13.85
N TRP A 291 9.94 20.83 -14.87
CA TRP A 291 10.28 20.03 -16.04
C TRP A 291 9.71 20.60 -17.33
N PHE A 292 10.29 20.22 -18.47
CA PHE A 292 9.70 20.44 -19.79
C PHE A 292 10.19 19.40 -20.80
N VAL A 293 9.42 19.21 -21.87
CA VAL A 293 9.78 18.42 -23.05
C VAL A 293 9.51 19.24 -24.32
N GLU A 294 10.30 19.00 -25.36
CA GLU A 294 10.13 19.61 -26.68
C GLU A 294 10.19 18.52 -27.76
N GLN A 295 9.09 18.36 -28.49
CA GLN A 295 8.96 17.33 -29.53
C GLN A 295 8.70 17.98 -30.88
N ASN A 296 9.44 17.56 -31.91
CA ASN A 296 9.06 17.88 -33.28
C ASN A 296 7.79 17.10 -33.63
N ILE A 297 6.73 17.83 -34.01
CA ILE A 297 5.41 17.27 -34.36
C ILE A 297 5.11 17.30 -35.85
N SER A 298 6.05 17.74 -36.68
CA SER A 298 5.84 17.92 -38.13
C SER A 298 5.49 16.62 -38.87
N ALA A 299 5.90 15.48 -38.32
CA ALA A 299 5.61 14.15 -38.86
C ALA A 299 4.46 13.43 -38.15
N MET A 300 3.77 14.10 -37.21
CA MET A 300 2.61 13.53 -36.52
C MET A 300 1.34 13.73 -37.35
N GLU A 301 0.40 12.79 -37.22
CA GLU A 301 -0.89 12.85 -37.89
C GLU A 301 -1.84 13.82 -37.17
N GLU A 302 -2.87 14.25 -37.88
CA GLU A 302 -3.97 15.01 -37.29
C GLU A 302 -4.80 14.10 -36.37
N GLY A 303 -5.21 14.62 -35.21
CA GLY A 303 -5.96 13.85 -34.22
C GLY A 303 -5.72 14.30 -32.79
N CYS A 304 -6.54 13.77 -31.88
CA CYS A 304 -6.45 14.04 -30.45
C CYS A 304 -5.69 12.93 -29.73
N TYR A 305 -4.58 13.31 -29.10
CA TYR A 305 -3.70 12.42 -28.37
C TYR A 305 -3.87 12.57 -26.86
N THR A 306 -3.97 11.47 -26.14
CA THR A 306 -4.09 11.46 -24.69
C THR A 306 -2.76 11.79 -24.04
N LEU A 307 -2.70 12.88 -23.27
CA LEU A 307 -1.52 13.27 -22.50
C LEU A 307 -1.42 12.45 -21.21
N LYS A 308 -0.28 11.78 -21.02
CA LYS A 308 0.06 11.05 -19.79
C LYS A 308 1.50 11.38 -19.37
N LEU A 309 1.77 11.26 -18.08
CA LEU A 309 3.11 11.44 -17.51
C LEU A 309 3.58 10.13 -16.87
N ARG A 310 4.83 9.74 -17.12
CA ARG A 310 5.50 8.65 -16.42
C ARG A 310 6.63 9.25 -15.57
N LEU A 311 6.37 9.34 -14.28
CA LEU A 311 7.26 9.93 -13.28
C LEU A 311 8.13 8.83 -12.67
N SER A 312 9.42 9.08 -12.51
CA SER A 312 10.33 8.16 -11.82
C SER A 312 10.73 8.75 -10.49
N ARG A 313 10.63 7.98 -9.41
CA ARG A 313 11.17 8.34 -8.09
C ARG A 313 12.69 8.15 -8.05
N LEU A 314 13.38 8.70 -7.03
CA LEU A 314 14.85 8.59 -6.86
C LEU A 314 15.37 7.15 -6.91
N ASN A 315 14.57 6.21 -6.44
CA ASN A 315 14.85 4.77 -6.43
C ASN A 315 14.47 4.03 -7.73
N ASN A 316 14.21 4.75 -8.84
CA ASN A 316 13.79 4.23 -10.15
C ASN A 316 12.38 3.61 -10.21
N THR A 317 11.57 3.70 -9.17
CA THR A 317 10.16 3.28 -9.26
C THR A 317 9.43 4.20 -10.23
N LYS A 318 8.86 3.61 -11.28
CA LYS A 318 8.12 4.34 -12.30
C LYS A 318 6.64 4.36 -11.93
N TRP A 319 6.07 5.55 -11.91
CA TRP A 319 4.68 5.83 -11.69
C TRP A 319 4.10 6.39 -12.99
N LEU A 320 3.08 5.74 -13.53
CA LEU A 320 2.34 6.25 -14.68
C LEU A 320 1.09 6.97 -14.17
N SER A 321 0.88 8.19 -14.66
CA SER A 321 -0.28 8.98 -14.32
C SER A 321 -1.54 8.51 -15.00
N SER A 322 -2.68 8.96 -14.45
CA SER A 322 -3.93 9.04 -15.21
C SER A 322 -3.79 9.99 -16.40
N SER A 323 -4.77 9.98 -17.31
CA SER A 323 -4.88 10.98 -18.38
C SER A 323 -4.93 12.39 -17.79
N PHE A 324 -4.18 13.32 -18.39
CA PHE A 324 -4.19 14.75 -18.08
C PHE A 324 -5.12 15.56 -18.97
N GLY A 325 -5.69 14.92 -20.00
CA GLY A 325 -6.41 15.58 -21.07
C GLY A 325 -5.93 15.14 -22.45
N GLN A 326 -6.32 15.90 -23.46
CA GLN A 326 -5.99 15.66 -24.86
C GLN A 326 -5.23 16.83 -25.46
N ILE A 327 -4.22 16.52 -26.27
CA ILE A 327 -3.60 17.47 -27.20
C ILE A 327 -4.11 17.12 -28.59
N CYS A 328 -4.87 18.03 -29.20
CA CYS A 328 -5.42 17.83 -30.54
C CYS A 328 -4.56 18.58 -31.55
N LEU A 329 -3.90 17.82 -32.42
CA LEU A 329 -3.17 18.37 -33.56
C LEU A 329 -4.19 18.55 -34.69
N VAL A 330 -4.31 19.77 -35.20
CA VAL A 330 -5.23 20.12 -36.30
C VAL A 330 -4.46 20.81 -37.40
N LYS A 331 -4.86 20.62 -38.67
CA LYS A 331 -4.29 21.42 -39.77
C LYS A 331 -4.93 22.82 -39.80
N PRO A 332 -4.26 23.81 -40.43
CA PRO A 332 -4.75 25.19 -40.52
C PRO A 332 -6.08 25.30 -41.25
#